data_AF-A0A838GC33-F1
#
_entry.id   AF-A0A838GC33-F1
#
_cell.length_a   1.000
_cell.length_b   1.000
_cell.length_c   1.000
_cell.angle_alpha   90.00
_cell.angle_beta   90.00
_cell.angle_gamma   90.00
#
_symmetry.space_group_name_H-M   'P 1'
#
loop_
_entity.id
_entity.type
_entity.pdbx_description
1 polymer ?
#
loop_
_entity_poly.entity_id
_entity_poly.type
_entity_poly.pdbx_seq_one_letter_code
_entity_poly.pdbx_strand_id
1 'polypeptide(L)'
;MARFAVGEEVKVQLPRGKSKRGVMGISVMFTTSQEAKFDGATGVVTEINPRGPLGIPLYLVDFSGHDNSRVGIPWQAQWMREEWIVSTRRDEPVIQPRDDEAPAGLGKTALPGQSS
;
A
#
# COMPACT_ATOMS: atom_id res chain seq x y z
N MET A 1 -9.52 -12.94 -9.19
CA MET A 1 -10.74 -12.23 -9.65
C MET A 1 -10.45 -10.75 -9.41
N ALA A 2 -10.60 -9.87 -10.40
CA ALA A 2 -10.25 -8.46 -10.25
C ALA A 2 -11.13 -7.80 -9.18
N ARG A 3 -10.53 -7.18 -8.16
CA ARG A 3 -11.26 -6.59 -7.02
C ARG A 3 -11.92 -5.24 -7.35
N PHE A 4 -11.40 -4.52 -8.33
CA PHE A 4 -11.90 -3.22 -8.78
C PHE A 4 -12.42 -3.26 -10.21
N ALA A 5 -13.39 -2.40 -10.53
CA ALA A 5 -13.98 -2.29 -11.87
C ALA A 5 -13.52 -1.01 -12.61
N VAL A 6 -13.60 -1.03 -13.94
CA VAL A 6 -13.41 0.19 -14.75
C VAL A 6 -14.53 1.18 -14.41
N GLY A 7 -14.17 2.46 -14.22
CA GLY A 7 -15.05 3.52 -13.73
C GLY A 7 -15.14 3.60 -12.21
N GLU A 8 -14.45 2.73 -11.48
CA GLU A 8 -14.38 2.80 -10.02
C GLU A 8 -13.38 3.86 -9.56
N GLU A 9 -13.79 4.68 -8.59
CA GLU A 9 -12.90 5.64 -7.95
C GLU A 9 -12.11 4.96 -6.84
N VAL A 10 -10.79 5.15 -6.89
CA VAL A 10 -9.84 4.53 -5.98
C VAL A 10 -8.88 5.56 -5.43
N LYS A 11 -8.42 5.32 -4.21
CA LYS A 11 -7.34 6.07 -3.58
C LYS A 11 -6.11 5.20 -3.45
N VAL A 12 -4.96 5.75 -3.74
CA VAL A 12 -3.68 5.07 -3.57
C VAL A 12 -3.28 5.11 -2.09
N GLN A 13 -2.98 3.95 -1.53
CA GLN A 13 -2.55 3.81 -0.15
C GLN A 13 -1.38 2.83 -0.07
N LEU A 14 -0.17 3.36 0.10
CA LEU A 14 1.00 2.50 0.22
C LEU A 14 1.13 1.87 1.62
N PRO A 15 1.80 0.70 1.71
CA PRO A 15 2.14 0.09 2.98
C PRO A 15 2.96 1.04 3.83
N ARG A 16 2.56 1.23 5.09
CA ARG A 16 3.28 2.07 6.04
C ARG A 16 4.34 1.26 6.76
N GLY A 17 5.40 1.92 7.19
CA GLY A 17 6.46 1.31 7.97
C GLY A 17 7.32 2.32 8.71
N LYS A 18 8.04 1.85 9.73
CA LYS A 18 9.03 2.65 10.46
C LYS A 18 10.36 2.62 9.72
N SER A 19 10.95 3.78 9.50
CA SER A 19 12.35 3.88 9.08
C SER A 19 13.27 3.41 10.21
N LYS A 20 14.56 3.19 9.90
CA LYS A 20 15.60 2.92 10.91
C LYS A 20 15.69 4.00 12.01
N ARG A 21 15.17 5.20 11.76
CA ARG A 21 15.11 6.34 12.71
C ARG A 21 13.79 6.44 13.47
N GLY A 22 12.91 5.44 13.38
CA GLY A 22 11.61 5.42 14.07
C GLY A 22 10.53 6.31 13.44
N VAL A 23 10.83 7.03 12.35
CA VAL A 23 9.85 7.87 11.64
C VAL A 23 8.89 6.99 10.84
N MET A 24 7.58 7.20 11.05
CA MET A 24 6.51 6.57 10.28
C MET A 24 6.39 7.19 8.89
N GLY A 25 6.32 6.38 7.85
CA GLY A 25 6.12 6.83 6.47
C GLY A 25 5.74 5.68 5.56
N ILE A 26 5.89 5.88 4.24
CA ILE A 26 5.89 4.78 3.28
C ILE A 26 7.00 3.81 3.70
N SER A 27 6.68 2.52 3.74
CA SER A 27 7.67 1.50 4.10
C SER A 27 8.89 1.62 3.19
N VAL A 28 10.09 1.57 3.79
CA VAL A 28 11.37 1.75 3.09
C VAL A 28 11.57 0.71 1.99
N MET A 29 10.91 -0.44 2.09
CA MET A 29 10.91 -1.48 1.06
C MET A 29 10.28 -1.03 -0.26
N PHE A 30 9.38 -0.04 -0.22
CA PHE A 30 8.58 0.40 -1.37
C PHE A 30 8.83 1.85 -1.78
N THR A 31 9.66 2.61 -1.04
CA THR A 31 9.95 4.02 -1.33
C THR A 31 10.54 4.29 -2.73
N THR A 32 11.17 3.29 -3.36
CA THR A 32 11.71 3.42 -4.72
C THR A 32 10.70 3.01 -5.80
N SER A 33 9.53 2.50 -5.43
CA SER A 33 8.48 2.12 -6.39
C SER A 33 7.90 3.39 -7.01
N GLN A 34 7.52 3.34 -8.29
CA GLN A 34 6.97 4.51 -8.97
C GLN A 34 5.63 4.93 -8.37
N GLU A 35 4.84 3.95 -7.96
CA GLU A 35 3.54 4.10 -7.31
C GLU A 35 3.65 4.87 -5.97
N ALA A 36 4.83 4.88 -5.33
CA ALA A 36 5.03 5.61 -4.07
C ALA A 36 4.86 7.13 -4.21
N LYS A 37 5.07 7.68 -5.41
CA LYS A 37 4.82 9.10 -5.71
C LYS A 37 3.34 9.46 -5.70
N PHE A 38 2.47 8.47 -5.79
CA PHE A 38 1.02 8.63 -5.85
C PHE A 38 0.36 8.35 -4.50
N ASP A 39 1.11 8.08 -3.42
CA ASP A 39 0.51 7.83 -2.10
C ASP A 39 -0.44 8.96 -1.70
N GLY A 40 -1.70 8.59 -1.41
CA GLY A 40 -2.76 9.52 -1.07
C GLY A 40 -3.52 10.15 -2.25
N ALA A 41 -3.08 9.93 -3.49
CA ALA A 41 -3.78 10.43 -4.68
C ALA A 41 -5.07 9.65 -4.95
N THR A 42 -6.08 10.35 -5.45
CA THR A 42 -7.37 9.77 -5.86
C THR A 42 -7.50 9.80 -7.37
N GLY A 43 -8.01 8.72 -7.95
CA GLY A 43 -8.22 8.60 -9.40
C GLY A 43 -9.31 7.59 -9.74
N VAL A 44 -9.56 7.41 -11.03
CA VAL A 44 -10.55 6.46 -11.56
C VAL A 44 -9.83 5.35 -12.32
N VAL A 45 -10.24 4.10 -12.09
CA VAL A 45 -9.75 2.95 -12.85
C VAL A 45 -10.28 3.04 -14.29
N THR A 46 -9.38 3.09 -15.27
CA THR A 46 -9.72 3.17 -16.70
C THR A 46 -9.46 1.87 -17.45
N GLU A 47 -8.52 1.04 -16.98
CA GLU A 47 -8.18 -0.24 -17.61
C GLU A 47 -7.74 -1.28 -16.56
N ILE A 48 -7.91 -2.56 -16.87
CA ILE A 48 -7.50 -3.67 -16.01
C ILE A 48 -6.65 -4.63 -16.85
N ASN A 49 -5.41 -4.85 -16.43
CA ASN A 49 -4.55 -5.89 -16.96
C ASN A 49 -4.50 -7.07 -15.97
N PRO A 50 -5.28 -8.15 -16.19
CA PRO A 50 -5.32 -9.30 -15.29
C PRO A 50 -4.05 -10.16 -15.37
N ARG A 51 -3.14 -9.91 -16.31
CA ARG A 51 -1.91 -10.68 -16.55
C ARG A 51 -0.70 -9.73 -16.56
N GLY A 52 -0.62 -8.86 -15.57
CA GLY A 52 0.56 -8.01 -15.37
C GLY A 52 1.83 -8.84 -15.14
N PRO A 53 2.99 -8.17 -14.97
CA PRO A 53 4.25 -8.84 -14.70
C PRO A 53 4.12 -9.81 -13.53
N LEU A 54 4.67 -11.02 -13.69
CA LEU A 54 4.62 -12.09 -12.69
C LEU A 54 3.20 -12.59 -12.32
N GLY A 55 2.20 -12.31 -13.18
CA GLY A 55 0.81 -12.73 -12.96
C GLY A 55 0.05 -11.86 -11.95
N ILE A 56 0.60 -10.71 -11.58
CA ILE A 56 -0.04 -9.76 -10.67
C ILE A 56 -1.03 -8.90 -11.46
N PRO A 57 -2.32 -8.80 -11.05
CA PRO A 57 -3.28 -7.90 -11.65
C PRO A 57 -2.85 -6.44 -11.51
N LEU A 58 -2.90 -5.68 -12.60
CA LEU A 58 -2.64 -4.24 -12.62
C LEU A 58 -3.89 -3.47 -13.05
N TYR A 59 -4.03 -2.27 -12.49
CA TYR A 59 -5.14 -1.35 -12.72
C TYR A 59 -4.59 -0.03 -13.22
N LEU A 60 -4.99 0.41 -14.41
CA LEU A 60 -4.64 1.74 -14.90
C LEU A 60 -5.55 2.73 -14.20
N VAL A 61 -4.96 3.66 -13.45
CA VAL A 61 -5.71 4.69 -12.73
C VAL A 61 -5.39 6.05 -13.34
N ASP A 62 -6.43 6.79 -13.71
CA ASP A 62 -6.36 8.18 -14.18
C ASP A 62 -6.69 9.15 -13.02
N PHE A 63 -5.76 10.04 -12.73
CA PHE A 63 -5.77 11.00 -11.64
C PHE A 63 -6.17 12.41 -12.09
N SER A 64 -6.35 12.64 -13.40
CA SER A 64 -6.59 13.98 -13.96
C SER A 64 -7.93 14.61 -13.56
N GLY A 65 -8.92 13.78 -13.23
CA GLY A 65 -10.24 14.24 -12.80
C GLY A 65 -10.34 14.68 -11.34
N HIS A 66 -9.26 14.62 -10.56
CA HIS A 66 -9.29 14.86 -9.10
C HIS A 66 -8.30 15.93 -8.64
N ASP A 67 -8.63 16.62 -7.55
CA ASP A 67 -7.71 17.55 -6.89
C ASP A 67 -6.62 16.80 -6.11
N ASN A 68 -5.51 16.52 -6.80
CA ASN A 68 -4.30 15.91 -6.25
C ASN A 68 -3.17 16.95 -6.03
N SER A 69 -3.50 18.25 -5.97
CA SER A 69 -2.53 19.36 -5.90
C SER A 69 -1.53 19.23 -4.74
N ARG A 70 -1.96 18.62 -3.62
CA ARG A 70 -1.13 18.39 -2.42
C ARG A 70 -0.12 17.24 -2.56
N VAL A 71 -0.36 16.31 -3.48
CA VAL A 71 0.50 15.15 -3.70
C VAL A 71 1.62 15.48 -4.70
N GLY A 72 1.37 16.42 -5.63
CA GLY A 72 2.38 16.89 -6.59
C GLY A 72 2.78 15.81 -7.60
N ILE A 73 1.81 15.00 -8.04
CA ILE A 73 2.07 13.87 -8.94
C ILE A 73 2.59 14.32 -10.32
N PRO A 74 3.59 13.61 -10.86
CA PRO A 74 4.28 14.01 -12.10
C PRO A 74 3.53 13.71 -13.40
N TRP A 75 2.54 12.82 -13.41
CA TRP A 75 1.75 12.46 -14.59
C TRP A 75 0.34 12.02 -14.21
N GLN A 76 -0.53 11.95 -15.22
CA GLN A 76 -1.98 11.85 -15.04
C GLN A 76 -2.51 10.41 -14.95
N ALA A 77 -1.88 9.41 -15.58
CA ALA A 77 -2.34 8.01 -15.50
C ALA A 77 -1.19 7.02 -15.23
N GLN A 78 -1.42 6.05 -14.35
CA GLN A 78 -0.38 5.10 -13.91
C GLN A 78 -0.98 3.72 -13.63
N TRP A 79 -0.25 2.67 -14.01
CA TRP A 79 -0.55 1.30 -13.60
C TRP A 79 -0.24 1.10 -12.11
N MET A 80 -1.26 0.66 -11.37
CA MET A 80 -1.22 0.39 -9.94
C MET A 80 -1.48 -1.08 -9.65
N ARG A 81 -0.91 -1.58 -8.57
CA ARG A 81 -1.16 -2.93 -8.06
C ARG A 81 -2.41 -2.94 -7.20
N GLU A 82 -3.10 -4.07 -7.18
CA GLU A 82 -4.33 -4.25 -6.40
C GLU A 82 -4.12 -3.89 -4.92
N GLU A 83 -3.00 -4.31 -4.34
CA GLU A 83 -2.73 -4.15 -2.91
C GLU A 83 -2.49 -2.69 -2.47
N TRP A 84 -2.29 -1.77 -3.41
CA TRP A 84 -1.93 -0.36 -3.12
C TRP A 84 -3.04 0.63 -3.49
N ILE A 85 -4.21 0.13 -3.88
CA ILE A 85 -5.39 0.94 -4.13
C ILE A 85 -6.53 0.47 -3.24
N VAL A 86 -7.34 1.42 -2.79
CA VAL A 86 -8.54 1.18 -1.98
C VAL A 86 -9.73 1.88 -2.63
N SER A 87 -10.90 1.25 -2.60
CA SER A 87 -12.12 1.86 -3.13
C SER A 87 -12.50 3.07 -2.28
N THR A 88 -12.84 4.20 -2.88
CA THR A 88 -13.33 5.37 -2.13
C THR A 88 -14.80 5.24 -1.72
N ARG A 89 -15.52 4.29 -2.34
CA ARG A 89 -16.96 4.04 -2.06
C ARG A 89 -17.19 3.09 -0.90
N ARG A 90 -16.17 2.32 -0.51
CA ARG A 90 -16.19 1.52 0.72
C ARG A 90 -15.26 2.17 1.73
N ASP A 91 -15.85 2.90 2.67
CA ASP A 91 -15.23 3.21 3.97
C ASP A 91 -15.06 1.93 4.81
N GLU A 92 -14.55 0.84 4.25
CA GLU A 92 -13.90 -0.18 5.07
C GLU A 92 -12.47 0.29 5.24
N PRO A 93 -12.07 0.76 6.43
CA PRO A 93 -10.66 0.99 6.68
C PRO A 93 -9.97 -0.34 6.43
N VAL A 94 -9.03 -0.36 5.48
CA VAL A 94 -7.97 -1.36 5.51
C VAL A 94 -7.22 -1.09 6.81
N ILE A 95 -7.69 -1.71 7.90
CA ILE A 95 -6.97 -1.78 9.16
C ILE A 95 -5.72 -2.58 8.80
N GLN A 96 -4.65 -1.88 8.42
CA GLN A 96 -3.33 -2.45 8.56
C GLN A 96 -3.23 -2.78 10.05
N PRO A 97 -2.96 -4.06 10.42
CA PRO A 97 -2.87 -4.44 11.82
C PRO A 97 -2.00 -3.42 12.54
N ARG A 98 -2.57 -2.78 13.55
CA ARG A 98 -1.87 -1.83 14.40
C ARG A 98 -0.79 -2.64 15.11
N ASP A 99 0.45 -2.18 15.06
CA ASP A 99 1.64 -2.79 15.68
C ASP A 99 1.53 -3.02 17.22
N ASP A 100 0.41 -2.67 17.85
CA ASP A 100 0.18 -2.87 19.28
C ASP A 100 -0.17 -4.32 19.65
N GLU A 101 -0.36 -5.21 18.65
CA GLU A 101 -0.60 -6.64 18.85
C GLU A 101 0.44 -7.50 18.12
N ALA A 102 1.73 -7.18 18.28
CA ALA A 102 2.75 -8.20 18.16
C ALA A 102 2.60 -9.15 19.37
N PRO A 103 2.36 -10.46 19.21
CA PRO A 103 2.36 -11.36 20.35
C PRO A 103 3.76 -11.33 20.98
N ALA A 104 3.83 -10.75 22.18
CA ALA A 104 4.96 -10.90 23.07
C ALA A 104 5.10 -12.40 23.40
N GLY A 105 5.86 -13.12 22.60
CA GLY A 105 5.87 -14.56 22.72
C GLY A 105 6.83 -15.26 21.78
N LEU A 106 8.13 -15.02 21.91
CA LEU A 106 9.13 -16.10 21.94
C LEU A 106 10.51 -15.54 22.25
N GLY A 107 11.09 -15.96 23.37
CA GLY A 107 12.45 -15.58 23.72
C GLY A 107 12.89 -15.96 25.13
N LYS A 108 12.43 -17.09 25.68
CA LYS A 108 13.16 -17.71 26.80
C LYS A 108 14.21 -18.64 26.20
N THR A 109 15.40 -18.09 25.99
CA THR A 109 16.62 -18.87 25.77
C THR A 109 16.91 -19.62 27.07
N ALA A 110 16.52 -20.89 27.15
CA ALA A 110 17.04 -21.79 28.16
C ALA A 110 18.44 -22.24 27.71
N LEU A 111 19.46 -21.94 28.52
CA LEU A 111 20.76 -22.60 28.48
C LEU A 111 21.14 -23.02 29.92
N PRO A 112 21.96 -24.08 30.04
CA PRO A 112 21.87 -25.07 31.10
C PRO A 112 22.64 -24.67 32.36
N GLY A 113 22.29 -25.35 33.46
CA GLY A 113 22.64 -24.95 34.82
C GLY A 113 24.13 -24.88 35.17
N GLN A 114 24.38 -24.19 36.28
CA GLN A 114 25.46 -24.50 37.21
C GLN A 114 24.99 -24.25 38.65
N SER A 115 25.43 -25.17 39.49
CA SER A 115 25.24 -25.37 40.92
C SER A 115 25.91 -24.34 41.82
N SER A 116 25.32 -24.07 42.98
CA SER A 116 25.90 -24.20 44.33
C SER A 116 24.81 -24.02 45.39
#